data_AF-B0DZX7-F1
#
_entry.id   AF-B0DZX7-F1
#
_cell.length_a   1.000
_cell.length_b   1.000
_cell.length_c   1.000
_cell.angle_alpha   90.00
_cell.angle_beta   90.00
_cell.angle_gamma   90.00
#
_symmetry.space_group_name_H-M   'P 1'
#
loop_
_entity.id
_entity.type
_entity.pdbx_description
1 polymer ?
#
loop_
_entity_poly.entity_id
_entity_poly.type
_entity_poly.pdbx_seq_one_letter_code
_entity_poly.pdbx_strand_id
1 'polypeptide(L)'
;MTVCQGIAFHTQHENVLILVSMAFSSVGRTKVASHLILLFVNIIVLALSARVNLFQGFFFHADLFPLALSIITFVIIVFLLALDFALNNSYTGRAQFEIGVFGVLSIFWLSFNAFSTSRWRQVPFHCNSIPSEPASPQIPRLDQLSNLYIPHFQPTGFLANPPLPPPL
;
A
#
# COMPACT_ATOMS: atom_id res chain seq x y z
N MET A 1 41.27 25.48 10.28
CA MET A 1 40.61 24.27 10.80
C MET A 1 39.44 23.92 9.88
N THR A 2 39.33 22.64 9.52
CA THR A 2 38.09 21.98 9.05
C THR A 2 37.65 22.11 7.57
N VAL A 3 38.44 21.62 6.61
CA VAL A 3 37.93 21.22 5.28
C VAL A 3 38.75 20.05 4.72
N CYS A 4 38.60 18.82 5.26
CA CYS A 4 39.25 17.63 4.67
C CYS A 4 38.56 16.29 5.07
N GLN A 5 37.22 16.26 5.10
CA GLN A 5 36.48 15.08 5.58
C GLN A 5 35.28 14.72 4.69
N GLY A 6 35.41 14.93 3.37
CA GLY A 6 34.31 14.71 2.41
C GLY A 6 34.58 13.73 1.27
N ILE A 7 35.82 13.30 1.02
CA ILE A 7 36.17 12.52 -0.19
C ILE A 7 36.31 11.01 0.08
N ALA A 8 36.50 10.60 1.33
CA ALA A 8 36.69 9.17 1.67
C ALA A 8 35.41 8.32 1.65
N PHE A 9 34.21 8.94 1.64
CA PHE A 9 32.95 8.18 1.68
C PHE A 9 32.46 7.72 0.30
N HIS A 10 32.93 8.35 -0.79
CA HIS A 10 32.50 8.00 -2.15
C HIS A 10 33.23 6.76 -2.69
N THR A 11 34.47 6.50 -2.26
CA THR A 11 35.30 5.40 -2.78
C THR A 11 35.08 4.06 -2.05
N GLN A 12 34.41 4.05 -0.90
CA GLN A 12 34.09 2.81 -0.18
C GLN A 12 32.92 2.02 -0.79
N HIS A 13 31.97 2.70 -1.43
CA HIS A 13 30.80 2.05 -2.01
C HIS A 13 31.14 1.27 -3.29
N GLU A 14 32.08 1.76 -4.11
CA GLU A 14 32.53 1.07 -5.33
C GLU A 14 33.35 -0.20 -5.03
N ASN A 15 34.20 -0.17 -4.01
CA ASN A 15 35.05 -1.33 -3.69
C ASN A 15 34.27 -2.51 -3.09
N VAL A 16 33.21 -2.25 -2.31
CA VAL A 16 32.32 -3.31 -1.81
C VAL A 16 31.52 -3.92 -2.96
N LEU A 17 31.02 -3.10 -3.88
CA LEU A 17 30.28 -3.57 -5.05
C LEU A 17 31.14 -4.46 -5.97
N ILE A 18 32.43 -4.13 -6.12
CA ILE A 18 33.40 -4.90 -6.90
C ILE A 18 33.76 -6.23 -6.21
N LEU A 19 33.97 -6.25 -4.89
CA LEU A 19 34.25 -7.49 -4.14
C LEU A 19 33.08 -8.49 -4.18
N VAL A 20 31.85 -8.01 -4.05
CA VAL A 20 30.65 -8.86 -4.21
C VAL A 20 30.53 -9.37 -5.66
N SER A 21 30.97 -8.57 -6.64
CA SER A 21 30.90 -8.97 -8.04
C SER A 21 31.82 -10.15 -8.40
N MET A 22 32.97 -10.35 -7.74
CA MET A 22 33.89 -11.43 -8.11
C MET A 22 33.49 -12.81 -7.56
N ALA A 23 32.64 -12.87 -6.53
CA ALA A 23 32.25 -14.13 -5.88
C ALA A 23 31.02 -14.81 -6.51
N PHE A 24 30.17 -14.06 -7.24
CA PHE A 24 28.93 -14.58 -7.80
C PHE A 24 28.99 -14.83 -9.31
N SER A 25 28.45 -15.98 -9.71
CA SER A 25 28.11 -16.29 -11.11
C SER A 25 27.27 -15.16 -11.73
N SER A 26 27.46 -14.89 -13.02
CA SER A 26 26.69 -13.89 -13.79
C SER A 26 25.17 -14.04 -13.58
N VAL A 27 24.68 -15.29 -13.56
CA VAL A 27 23.27 -15.61 -13.32
C VAL A 27 22.83 -15.29 -11.90
N GLY A 28 23.68 -15.57 -10.90
CA GLY A 28 23.41 -15.27 -9.50
C GLY A 28 23.33 -13.77 -9.21
N ARG A 29 24.17 -12.96 -9.87
CA ARG A 29 24.12 -11.49 -9.75
C ARG A 29 22.81 -10.91 -10.25
N THR A 30 22.35 -11.34 -11.43
CA THR A 30 21.08 -10.87 -12.00
C THR A 30 19.91 -11.25 -11.10
N LYS A 31 19.92 -12.47 -10.53
CA LYS A 31 18.90 -12.92 -9.59
C LYS A 31 18.88 -12.08 -8.30
N VAL A 32 20.03 -11.83 -7.69
CA VAL A 32 20.10 -11.00 -6.47
C VAL A 32 19.68 -9.56 -6.77
N ALA A 33 20.11 -9.01 -7.92
CA ALA A 33 19.73 -7.67 -8.35
C ALA A 33 18.21 -7.54 -8.55
N SER A 34 17.54 -8.53 -9.15
CA SER A 34 16.09 -8.50 -9.32
C SER A 34 15.34 -8.51 -7.98
N HIS A 35 15.80 -9.34 -7.02
CA HIS A 35 15.23 -9.38 -5.67
C HIS A 35 15.41 -8.05 -4.93
N LEU A 36 16.57 -7.41 -5.07
CA LEU A 36 16.83 -6.09 -4.46
C LEU A 36 15.93 -4.99 -5.05
N ILE A 37 15.74 -4.97 -6.37
CA ILE A 37 14.85 -4.02 -7.03
C ILE A 37 13.40 -4.23 -6.57
N LEU A 38 12.93 -5.48 -6.54
CA LEU A 38 11.59 -5.83 -6.05
C LEU A 38 11.40 -5.40 -4.58
N LEU A 39 12.39 -5.64 -3.73
CA LEU A 39 12.36 -5.25 -2.33
C LEU A 39 12.30 -3.73 -2.18
N PHE A 40 13.09 -2.98 -2.96
CA PHE A 40 13.07 -1.53 -2.96
C PHE A 40 11.71 -0.96 -3.39
N VAL A 41 11.14 -1.45 -4.50
CA VAL A 41 9.81 -1.04 -4.96
C VAL A 41 8.75 -1.35 -3.89
N ASN A 42 8.83 -2.53 -3.25
CA ASN A 42 7.87 -2.91 -2.23
C ASN A 42 7.95 -2.02 -0.97
N ILE A 43 9.16 -1.56 -0.59
CA ILE A 43 9.33 -0.58 0.50
C ILE A 43 8.63 0.75 0.16
N ILE A 44 8.77 1.23 -1.09
CA ILE A 44 8.09 2.45 -1.53
C ILE A 44 6.57 2.29 -1.42
N VAL A 45 6.04 1.17 -1.91
CA VAL A 45 4.61 0.86 -1.85
C VAL A 45 4.12 0.77 -0.41
N LEU A 46 4.89 0.14 0.48
CA LEU A 46 4.59 0.04 1.91
C LEU A 46 4.54 1.43 2.56
N ALA A 47 5.53 2.28 2.26
CA ALA A 47 5.60 3.64 2.79
C ALA A 47 4.44 4.51 2.31
N LEU A 48 4.09 4.47 1.02
CA LEU A 48 2.96 5.20 0.45
C LEU A 48 1.63 4.70 1.03
N SER A 49 1.45 3.39 1.14
CA SER A 49 0.24 2.79 1.73
C SER A 49 0.08 3.17 3.19
N ALA A 50 1.16 3.17 3.97
CA ALA A 50 1.15 3.61 5.36
C ALA A 50 0.78 5.10 5.49
N ARG A 51 1.30 5.96 4.60
CA ARG A 51 0.99 7.40 4.60
C ARG A 51 -0.48 7.66 4.30
N VAL A 52 -1.04 7.03 3.27
CA VAL A 52 -2.46 7.20 2.89
C VAL A 52 -3.38 6.73 4.02
N ASN A 53 -3.06 5.58 4.63
CA ASN A 53 -3.90 5.01 5.68
C ASN A 53 -3.89 5.85 6.97
N LEU A 54 -2.78 6.55 7.26
CA LEU A 54 -2.68 7.45 8.39
C LEU A 54 -3.62 8.67 8.28
N PHE A 55 -3.85 9.18 7.07
CA PHE A 55 -4.80 10.28 6.84
C PHE A 55 -6.26 9.87 7.00
N GLN A 56 -6.57 8.59 6.76
CA GLN A 56 -7.93 8.05 6.83
C GLN A 56 -8.24 7.41 8.19
N GLY A 57 -7.33 7.50 9.17
CA GLY A 57 -7.53 7.00 10.53
C GLY A 57 -7.88 5.50 10.60
N PHE A 58 -7.48 4.70 9.60
CA PHE A 58 -7.81 3.27 9.50
C PHE A 58 -9.32 2.95 9.46
N PHE A 59 -10.20 3.91 9.15
CA PHE A 59 -11.66 3.69 9.23
C PHE A 59 -12.21 2.67 8.22
N PHE A 60 -11.48 2.39 7.13
CA PHE A 60 -11.91 1.43 6.11
C PHE A 60 -10.92 0.27 5.99
N HIS A 61 -11.39 -0.93 6.32
CA HIS A 61 -10.60 -2.17 6.20
C HIS A 61 -10.13 -2.46 4.75
N ALA A 62 -10.80 -1.89 3.75
CA ALA A 62 -10.44 -2.04 2.35
C ALA A 62 -9.07 -1.39 2.02
N ASP A 63 -8.73 -0.27 2.66
CA ASP A 63 -7.49 0.48 2.40
C ASP A 63 -6.28 -0.12 3.16
N LEU A 64 -6.52 -1.04 4.11
CA LEU A 64 -5.47 -1.87 4.71
C LEU A 64 -4.97 -2.96 3.76
N PHE A 65 -5.70 -3.26 2.70
CA PHE A 65 -5.38 -4.40 1.85
C PHE A 65 -4.03 -4.26 1.12
N PRO A 66 -3.72 -3.13 0.44
CA PRO A 66 -2.41 -2.92 -0.20
C PRO A 66 -1.26 -2.91 0.82
N LEU A 67 -1.52 -2.44 2.03
CA LEU A 67 -0.56 -2.47 3.14
C LEU A 67 -0.27 -3.92 3.57
N ALA A 68 -1.31 -4.72 3.79
CA ALA A 68 -1.16 -6.12 4.18
C ALA A 68 -0.45 -6.93 3.09
N LEU A 69 -0.84 -6.74 1.82
CA LEU A 69 -0.24 -7.48 0.72
C LEU A 69 1.23 -7.09 0.49
N SER A 70 1.60 -5.81 0.65
CA SER A 70 3.01 -5.38 0.60
C SER A 70 3.85 -5.97 1.75
N ILE A 71 3.30 -6.06 2.97
CA ILE A 71 3.94 -6.74 4.10
C ILE A 71 4.15 -8.23 3.79
N ILE A 72 3.13 -8.94 3.31
CA ILE A 72 3.23 -10.37 2.96
C ILE A 72 4.30 -10.56 1.87
N THR A 73 4.27 -9.72 0.84
CA THR A 73 5.27 -9.74 -0.23
C THR A 73 6.68 -9.52 0.30
N PHE A 74 6.85 -8.59 1.26
CA PHE A 74 8.13 -8.30 1.87
C PHE A 74 8.67 -9.51 2.64
N VAL A 75 7.83 -10.12 3.47
CA VAL A 75 8.20 -11.33 4.24
C VAL A 75 8.57 -12.48 3.32
N ILE A 76 7.80 -12.72 2.25
CA ILE A 76 8.08 -13.80 1.28
C ILE A 76 9.42 -13.54 0.58
N ILE A 77 9.68 -12.33 0.08
CA ILE A 77 10.93 -12.01 -0.61
C ILE A 77 12.13 -12.16 0.33
N VAL A 78 12.04 -11.66 1.57
CA VAL A 78 13.10 -11.79 2.56
C VAL A 78 13.36 -13.27 2.90
N PHE A 79 12.29 -14.06 3.01
CA PHE A 79 12.40 -15.50 3.29
C PHE A 79 13.03 -16.27 2.12
N LEU A 80 12.62 -16.02 0.88
CA LEU A 80 13.24 -16.63 -0.31
C LEU A 80 14.71 -16.27 -0.41
N LEU A 81 15.05 -15.00 -0.20
CA LEU A 81 16.43 -14.52 -0.22
C LEU A 81 17.27 -15.17 0.91
N ALA A 82 16.71 -15.28 2.11
CA ALA A 82 17.37 -15.95 3.23
C ALA A 82 17.61 -17.44 2.96
N LEU A 83 16.63 -18.14 2.38
CA LEU A 83 16.78 -19.55 1.99
C LEU A 83 17.84 -19.74 0.90
N ASP A 84 17.91 -18.85 -0.08
CA ASP A 84 18.94 -18.89 -1.13
C ASP A 84 20.35 -18.71 -0.56
N PHE A 85 20.52 -17.90 0.50
CA PHE A 85 21.81 -17.76 1.18
C PHE A 85 22.11 -18.89 2.16
N ALA A 86 21.09 -19.49 2.79
CA ALA A 86 21.27 -20.54 3.78
C ALA A 86 21.54 -21.93 3.17
N LEU A 87 21.03 -22.20 1.97
CA LEU A 87 21.07 -23.52 1.34
C LEU A 87 21.83 -23.48 0.02
N ASN A 88 22.94 -24.22 -0.07
CA ASN A 88 23.74 -24.35 -1.30
C ASN A 88 22.97 -25.00 -2.49
N ASN A 89 21.87 -25.71 -2.23
CA ASN A 89 21.03 -26.36 -3.24
C ASN A 89 19.55 -26.27 -2.86
N SER A 90 19.01 -25.06 -2.81
CA SER A 90 17.58 -24.88 -2.52
C SER A 90 16.70 -25.16 -3.73
N TYR A 91 15.64 -25.93 -3.54
CA TYR A 91 14.58 -26.09 -4.56
C TYR A 91 13.83 -24.77 -4.79
N THR A 92 13.70 -23.93 -3.76
CA THR A 92 13.02 -22.62 -3.87
C THR A 92 13.77 -21.64 -4.75
N GLY A 93 15.08 -21.85 -4.95
CA GLY A 93 15.90 -21.00 -5.81
C GLY A 93 15.78 -21.28 -7.31
N ARG A 94 14.97 -22.27 -7.71
CA ARG A 94 14.68 -22.55 -9.12
C ARG A 94 13.71 -21.51 -9.67
N ALA A 95 14.01 -20.99 -10.86
CA ALA A 95 13.19 -19.98 -11.53
C ALA A 95 11.70 -20.38 -11.71
N GLN A 96 11.42 -21.68 -11.87
CA GLN A 96 10.05 -22.21 -11.99
C GLN A 96 9.24 -22.04 -10.70
N PHE A 97 9.88 -22.12 -9.53
CA PHE A 97 9.20 -21.92 -8.26
C PHE A 97 8.95 -20.43 -8.02
N GLU A 98 9.97 -19.60 -8.22
CA GLU A 98 9.86 -18.14 -8.08
C GLU A 98 8.78 -17.54 -8.98
N ILE A 99 8.69 -17.98 -10.25
CA ILE A 99 7.66 -17.47 -11.16
C ILE A 99 6.25 -17.85 -10.71
N GLY A 100 6.08 -19.00 -10.07
CA GLY A 100 4.80 -19.40 -9.48
C GLY A 100 4.43 -18.52 -8.30
N VAL A 101 5.37 -18.28 -7.38
CA VAL A 101 5.15 -17.42 -6.20
C VAL A 101 4.85 -15.98 -6.64
N PHE A 102 5.67 -15.39 -7.51
CA PHE A 102 5.45 -14.03 -8.02
C PHE A 102 4.20 -13.91 -8.89
N GLY A 103 3.84 -14.97 -9.63
CA GLY A 103 2.60 -15.03 -10.40
C GLY A 103 1.37 -14.93 -9.51
N VAL A 104 1.31 -15.75 -8.45
CA VAL A 104 0.21 -15.70 -7.46
C VAL A 104 0.14 -14.33 -6.78
N LEU A 105 1.29 -13.79 -6.38
CA LEU A 105 1.39 -12.48 -5.74
C LEU A 105 0.90 -11.35 -6.66
N SER A 106 1.25 -11.41 -7.95
CA SER A 106 0.82 -10.46 -8.98
C SER A 106 -0.68 -10.54 -9.25
N ILE A 107 -1.26 -11.74 -9.30
CA ILE A 107 -2.72 -11.92 -9.44
C ILE A 107 -3.44 -11.26 -8.27
N PHE A 108 -3.03 -11.53 -7.03
CA PHE A 108 -3.63 -10.88 -5.88
C PHE A 108 -3.47 -9.36 -5.96
N TRP A 109 -2.26 -8.86 -6.24
CA TRP A 109 -2.03 -7.43 -6.44
C TRP A 109 -3.02 -6.79 -7.43
N LEU A 110 -3.21 -7.40 -8.60
CA LEU A 110 -4.11 -6.91 -9.63
C LEU A 110 -5.59 -6.99 -9.21
N SER A 111 -6.02 -8.11 -8.63
CA SER A 111 -7.41 -8.29 -8.19
C SER A 111 -7.83 -7.25 -7.15
N PHE A 112 -6.97 -6.97 -6.17
CA PHE A 112 -7.29 -6.02 -5.11
C PHE A 112 -7.13 -4.57 -5.53
N ASN A 113 -6.22 -4.28 -6.47
CA ASN A 113 -6.16 -2.97 -7.11
C ASN A 113 -7.45 -2.68 -7.92
N ALA A 114 -7.95 -3.67 -8.66
CA ALA A 114 -9.22 -3.55 -9.38
C ALA A 114 -10.42 -3.37 -8.44
N PHE A 115 -10.46 -4.09 -7.32
CA PHE A 115 -11.52 -3.95 -6.31
C PHE A 115 -11.49 -2.59 -5.62
N SER A 116 -10.30 -2.07 -5.29
CA SER A 116 -10.17 -0.73 -4.69
C SER A 116 -10.70 0.34 -5.66
N THR A 117 -10.33 0.23 -6.95
CA THR A 117 -10.73 1.19 -7.99
C THR A 117 -12.25 1.20 -8.22
N SER A 118 -12.93 0.06 -8.18
CA SER A 118 -14.37 -0.01 -8.40
C SER A 118 -15.18 0.73 -7.32
N ARG A 119 -14.69 0.75 -6.07
CA ARG A 119 -15.31 1.50 -4.96
C ARG A 119 -15.17 3.01 -5.14
N TRP A 120 -14.01 3.49 -5.57
CA TRP A 120 -13.78 4.92 -5.82
C TRP A 120 -14.64 5.47 -6.95
N ARG A 121 -15.15 4.62 -7.84
CA ARG A 121 -16.07 5.03 -8.92
C ARG A 121 -17.42 5.55 -8.40
N GLN A 122 -17.79 5.21 -7.17
CA GLN A 122 -19.02 5.67 -6.51
C GLN A 122 -18.80 6.95 -5.68
N VAL A 123 -17.55 7.35 -5.45
CA VAL A 123 -17.24 8.58 -4.72
C VAL A 123 -17.25 9.74 -5.71
N PRO A 124 -18.19 10.69 -5.62
CA PRO A 124 -18.24 11.82 -6.53
C PRO A 124 -17.01 12.71 -6.29
N PHE A 125 -16.09 12.75 -7.26
CA PHE A 125 -14.90 13.64 -7.25
C PHE A 125 -15.25 15.11 -7.54
N HIS A 126 -16.48 15.55 -7.27
CA HIS A 126 -16.90 16.94 -7.42
C HIS A 126 -16.29 17.79 -6.31
N CYS A 127 -15.00 18.15 -6.45
CA CYS A 127 -14.31 19.08 -5.56
C CYS A 127 -14.73 20.55 -5.77
N ASN A 128 -15.63 20.82 -6.72
CA ASN A 128 -16.11 22.17 -7.05
C ASN A 128 -17.06 22.77 -6.01
N SER A 129 -17.42 22.02 -4.95
CA SER A 129 -18.35 22.51 -3.92
C SER A 129 -17.70 22.75 -2.55
N ILE A 130 -16.37 22.61 -2.42
CA ILE A 130 -15.68 23.07 -1.21
C ILE A 130 -15.55 24.59 -1.36
N PRO A 131 -16.30 25.38 -0.57
CA PRO A 131 -16.19 26.83 -0.65
C PRO A 131 -14.74 27.18 -0.29
N SER A 132 -14.03 27.86 -1.20
CA SER A 132 -12.65 28.31 -0.99
C SER A 132 -12.53 29.42 0.05
N GLU A 133 -13.63 29.76 0.71
CA GLU A 133 -13.71 30.82 1.68
C GLU A 133 -14.16 30.19 3.00
N PRO A 134 -13.36 30.26 4.07
CA PRO A 134 -13.95 30.19 5.39
C PRO A 134 -14.88 31.40 5.43
N ALA A 135 -16.18 31.17 5.25
CA ALA A 135 -17.17 32.14 5.65
C ALA A 135 -16.77 32.50 7.09
N SER A 136 -16.17 33.68 7.25
CA SER A 136 -15.98 34.31 8.54
C SER A 136 -17.24 34.04 9.33
N PRO A 137 -17.16 33.54 10.58
CA PRO A 137 -18.35 33.19 11.33
C PRO A 137 -19.26 34.41 11.35
N GLN A 138 -20.28 34.41 10.49
CA GLN A 138 -21.40 35.31 10.63
C GLN A 138 -22.07 34.78 11.87
N ILE A 139 -21.69 35.35 13.02
CA ILE A 139 -22.39 35.19 14.28
C ILE A 139 -23.85 35.45 13.92
N PRO A 140 -24.72 34.42 13.94
CA PRO A 140 -26.11 34.63 13.60
C PRO A 140 -26.63 35.65 14.61
N ARG A 141 -27.24 36.74 14.12
CA ARG A 141 -27.98 37.65 15.00
C ARG A 141 -28.93 36.78 15.83
N LEU A 142 -28.90 36.99 17.16
CA LEU A 142 -29.71 36.29 18.15
C LEU A 142 -31.20 36.22 17.76
N ASP A 143 -31.65 37.15 16.94
CA ASP A 143 -32.98 37.29 16.38
C ASP A 143 -33.41 36.10 15.47
N GLN A 144 -32.47 35.29 14.96
CA GLN A 144 -32.77 34.11 14.12
C GLN A 144 -32.72 32.77 14.87
N LEU A 145 -32.28 32.74 16.13
CA LEU A 145 -32.17 31.50 16.90
C LEU A 145 -33.49 31.00 17.49
N SER A 146 -34.60 31.75 17.37
CA SER A 146 -35.90 31.34 17.92
C SER A 146 -36.69 30.36 17.02
N ASN A 147 -36.27 30.14 15.77
CA ASN A 147 -36.99 29.28 14.82
C ASN A 147 -36.29 27.94 14.52
N LEU A 148 -35.15 27.64 15.15
CA LEU A 148 -34.49 26.34 15.01
C LEU A 148 -35.12 25.31 15.97
N TYR A 149 -36.41 25.07 15.78
CA TYR A 149 -37.11 23.90 16.32
C TYR A 149 -36.50 22.66 15.63
N ILE A 150 -35.75 21.86 16.38
CA ILE A 150 -35.17 20.60 15.93
C ILE A 150 -36.32 19.59 15.78
N PRO A 151 -36.71 19.15 14.56
CA PRO A 151 -37.61 18.02 14.45
C PRO A 151 -36.86 16.75 14.85
N HIS A 152 -37.53 15.98 15.70
CA HIS A 152 -37.24 14.63 16.15
C HIS A 152 -36.52 13.77 15.08
N PHE A 153 -35.33 13.29 15.42
CA PHE A 153 -34.61 12.28 14.65
C PHE A 153 -35.40 10.96 14.75
N GLN A 154 -36.03 10.55 13.65
CA GLN A 154 -36.72 9.27 13.54
C GLN A 154 -35.73 8.23 13.00
N PRO A 155 -35.39 7.17 13.74
CA PRO A 155 -34.51 6.12 13.24
C PRO A 155 -35.28 5.29 12.21
N THR A 156 -35.04 5.52 10.92
CA THR A 156 -35.56 4.67 9.86
C THR A 156 -34.90 3.31 9.93
N GLY A 157 -35.74 2.30 10.17
CA GLY A 157 -35.37 0.92 10.40
C GLY A 157 -34.69 0.27 9.21
N PHE A 158 -33.66 -0.51 9.55
CA PHE A 158 -33.01 -1.50 8.72
C PHE A 158 -33.76 -2.82 8.95
N LEU A 159 -34.55 -3.28 7.98
CA LEU A 159 -34.90 -4.69 7.70
C LEU A 159 -36.02 -4.75 6.63
N ALA A 160 -35.65 -4.71 5.36
CA ALA A 160 -36.51 -5.24 4.30
C ALA A 160 -36.17 -6.73 4.12
N ASN A 161 -37.06 -7.60 4.55
CA ASN A 161 -37.01 -9.03 4.23
C ASN A 161 -37.24 -9.23 2.72
N PRO A 162 -36.56 -10.18 2.06
CA PRO A 162 -36.84 -10.53 0.67
C PRO A 162 -38.21 -11.21 0.52
N PRO A 163 -38.89 -11.03 -0.62
CA PRO A 163 -40.21 -11.61 -0.88
C PRO A 163 -40.12 -13.15 -1.04
N LEU A 164 -41.10 -13.83 -0.44
CA LEU A 164 -41.28 -15.28 -0.51
C LEU A 164 -41.70 -15.71 -1.94
N PRO A 165 -41.18 -16.83 -2.48
CA PRO A 165 -41.65 -17.35 -3.76
C PRO A 165 -43.11 -17.87 -3.70
N PRO A 166 -43.84 -17.85 -4.84
CA PRO A 166 -45.21 -18.33 -4.91
C PRO A 166 -45.31 -19.87 -4.78
N PRO A 167 -46.41 -20.39 -4.22
CA PRO A 167 -46.65 -21.83 -4.12
C PRO A 167 -46.94 -22.45 -5.49
N LEU A 168 -46.43 -23.66 -5.69
CA LEU A 168 -46.68 -24.56 -6.83
C LEU A 168 -48.12 -25.10 -6.84
#